data_AF-A0A973PZQ7-F1
#
_entry.id   AF-A0A973PZQ7-F1
#
_cell.length_a   1.000
_cell.length_b   1.000
_cell.length_c   1.000
_cell.angle_alpha   90.00
_cell.angle_beta   90.00
_cell.angle_gamma   90.00
#
_symmetry.space_group_name_H-M   'P 1'
#
loop_
_entity.id
_entity.type
_entity.pdbx_description
1 polymer ?
#
loop_
_entity_poly.entity_id
_entity_poly.type
_entity_poly.pdbx_seq_one_letter_code
_entity_poly.pdbx_strand_id
1 'polypeptide(L)'
;MTTPAVVEHYTDHLARRLVGPPARRSAILDEVLDGLLCAAEEHARSCTDPEEAARAAVAEWGPPDEIAAAYNDATLRLSAGRLSLLAVGALPLLAVGYAVALL
;
A
#
# COMPACT_ATOMS: atom_id res chain seq x y z
N MET A 1 17.55 12.85 -10.09
CA MET A 1 17.92 13.25 -8.72
C MET A 1 18.03 11.99 -7.90
N THR A 2 19.04 11.88 -7.03
CA THR A 2 19.14 10.76 -6.09
C THR A 2 18.07 10.91 -5.04
N THR A 3 17.37 9.83 -4.68
CA THR A 3 16.39 9.82 -3.60
C THR A 3 17.09 10.16 -2.27
N PRO A 4 16.52 11.05 -1.43
CA PRO A 4 17.09 11.35 -0.12
C PRO A 4 17.19 10.10 0.76
N ALA A 5 18.25 10.01 1.58
CA ALA A 5 18.52 8.79 2.36
C ALA A 5 17.41 8.49 3.37
N VAL A 6 16.80 9.53 3.95
CA VAL A 6 15.64 9.39 4.84
C VAL A 6 14.41 8.79 4.13
N VAL A 7 14.18 9.12 2.86
CA VAL A 7 13.07 8.60 2.06
C VAL A 7 13.30 7.13 1.70
N GLU A 8 14.53 6.78 1.33
CA GLU A 8 14.92 5.38 1.11
C GLU A 8 14.72 4.55 2.39
N HIS A 9 15.20 5.03 3.54
CA HIS A 9 15.00 4.34 4.81
C HIS A 9 13.52 4.16 5.18
N TYR A 10 12.71 5.20 4.94
CA TYR A 10 11.28 5.17 5.19
C TYR A 10 10.58 4.12 4.32
N THR A 11 10.82 4.15 3.01
CA THR A 11 10.22 3.22 2.03
C THR A 11 10.69 1.78 2.24
N ASP A 12 11.95 1.56 2.62
CA ASP A 12 12.46 0.25 3.03
C ASP A 12 11.74 -0.29 4.28
N HIS A 13 11.50 0.59 5.26
CA HIS A 13 10.78 0.23 6.48
C HIS A 13 9.33 -0.16 6.19
N LEU A 14 8.69 0.60 5.29
CA LEU A 14 7.35 0.33 4.80
C LEU A 14 7.28 -0.99 4.01
N ALA A 15 8.22 -1.21 3.09
CA ALA A 15 8.28 -2.40 2.24
C ALA A 15 8.31 -3.71 3.04
N ARG A 16 9.02 -3.72 4.19
CA ARG A 16 9.10 -4.88 5.09
C ARG A 16 7.76 -5.23 5.78
N ARG A 17 6.78 -4.33 5.77
CA ARG A 17 5.51 -4.45 6.52
C ARG A 17 4.27 -4.52 5.66
N LEU A 18 4.37 -4.15 4.38
CA LEU A 18 3.27 -4.29 3.44
C LEU A 18 2.94 -5.77 3.18
N VAL A 19 1.66 -6.11 3.26
CA VAL A 19 1.14 -7.45 2.98
C VAL A 19 0.44 -7.52 1.63
N GLY A 20 0.24 -8.75 1.14
CA GLY A 20 -0.49 -9.02 -0.10
C GLY A 20 0.40 -9.26 -1.32
N PRO A 21 -0.19 -9.33 -2.52
CA PRO A 21 0.51 -9.70 -3.74
C PRO A 21 1.69 -8.76 -4.06
N PRO A 22 2.82 -9.26 -4.61
CA PRO A 22 3.99 -8.44 -4.93
C PRO A 22 3.67 -7.21 -5.79
N ALA A 23 2.81 -7.35 -6.81
CA ALA A 23 2.40 -6.25 -7.67
C ALA A 23 1.68 -5.11 -6.90
N ARG A 24 0.85 -5.47 -5.92
CA ARG A 24 0.16 -4.48 -5.08
C ARG A 24 1.12 -3.79 -4.12
N ARG A 25 2.05 -4.54 -3.54
CA ARG A 25 3.10 -3.99 -2.66
C ARG A 25 3.97 -2.99 -3.42
N SER A 26 4.38 -3.32 -4.65
CA SER A 26 5.13 -2.42 -5.52
C SER A 26 4.35 -1.14 -5.80
N ALA A 27 3.08 -1.25 -6.22
CA ALA A 27 2.27 -0.07 -6.53
C ALA A 27 2.08 0.86 -5.31
N ILE A 28 1.97 0.31 -4.10
CA ILE A 28 1.91 1.12 -2.87
C ILE A 28 3.25 1.83 -2.62
N LEU A 29 4.38 1.15 -2.82
CA LEU A 29 5.71 1.77 -2.64
C LEU A 29 5.96 2.87 -3.67
N ASP A 30 5.54 2.68 -4.92
CA ASP A 30 5.68 3.68 -5.97
C ASP A 30 4.88 4.95 -5.61
N GLU A 31 3.63 4.81 -5.16
CA GLU A 31 2.78 5.92 -4.71
C GLU A 31 3.37 6.65 -3.49
N VAL A 32 3.86 5.90 -2.51
CA VAL A 32 4.46 6.47 -1.30
C VAL A 32 5.73 7.24 -1.65
N LEU A 33 6.57 6.68 -2.52
CA LEU A 33 7.79 7.33 -2.97
C LEU A 33 7.47 8.63 -3.70
N ASP A 34 6.52 8.61 -4.64
CA ASP A 34 6.08 9.80 -5.37
C ASP A 34 5.57 10.89 -4.42
N GLY A 35 4.65 10.52 -3.52
CA GLY A 35 4.08 11.48 -2.57
C GLY A 35 5.10 12.05 -1.56
N LEU A 36 6.07 11.26 -1.12
CA LEU A 36 7.18 11.75 -0.28
C LEU A 36 8.08 12.72 -1.05
N LEU A 37 8.39 12.44 -2.32
CA LEU A 37 9.19 13.31 -3.16
C LEU A 37 8.45 14.62 -3.45
N CYS A 38 7.15 14.58 -3.77
CA CYS A 38 6.33 15.78 -3.93
C CYS A 38 6.29 16.63 -2.65
N ALA A 39 6.13 16.02 -1.48
CA ALA A 39 6.17 16.74 -0.21
C ALA A 39 7.56 17.34 0.05
N ALA A 40 8.63 16.59 -0.23
CA ALA A 40 10.00 17.10 -0.07
C ALA A 40 10.29 18.29 -1.01
N GLU A 41 9.80 18.25 -2.25
CA GLU A 41 9.87 19.37 -3.20
C GLU A 41 9.13 20.62 -2.70
N GLU A 42 8.00 20.45 -2.03
CA GLU A 42 7.28 21.55 -1.38
C GLU A 42 8.11 22.17 -0.24
N HIS A 43 8.62 21.34 0.67
CA HIS A 43 9.47 21.80 1.78
C HIS A 43 10.75 22.49 1.28
N ALA A 44 11.32 22.01 0.17
CA ALA A 44 12.51 22.57 -0.46
C ALA A 44 12.31 24.01 -1.00
N ARG A 45 11.06 24.49 -1.13
CA ARG A 45 10.80 25.91 -1.47
C ARG A 45 11.22 26.86 -0.35
N SER A 46 11.29 26.36 0.88
CA SER A 46 11.63 27.12 2.09
C SER A 46 12.95 26.68 2.74
N CYS A 47 13.55 25.59 2.26
CA CYS A 47 14.79 25.02 2.79
C CYS A 47 15.74 24.60 1.66
N THR A 48 17.00 25.03 1.74
CA THR A 48 18.02 24.72 0.71
C THR A 48 18.70 23.37 0.90
N ASP A 49 18.53 22.70 2.04
CA ASP A 49 19.05 21.34 2.27
C ASP A 49 18.01 20.29 1.83
N PRO A 50 18.28 19.51 0.77
CA PRO A 50 17.37 18.48 0.30
C PRO A 50 17.07 17.40 1.35
N GLU A 51 18.02 17.07 2.23
CA GLU A 51 17.83 16.05 3.25
C GLU A 51 16.95 16.57 4.39
N GLU A 52 17.03 17.87 4.71
CA GLU A 52 16.14 18.53 5.67
C GLU A 52 14.71 18.60 5.13
N ALA A 53 14.54 19.00 3.87
CA ALA A 53 13.23 19.02 3.22
C ALA A 53 12.58 17.63 3.18
N ALA A 54 13.38 16.59 2.91
CA ALA A 54 12.92 15.21 2.95
C ALA A 54 12.57 14.73 4.37
N ARG A 55 13.33 15.15 5.39
CA ARG A 55 12.99 14.86 6.80
C ARG A 55 11.68 15.52 7.22
N ALA A 56 11.44 16.75 6.78
CA ALA A 56 10.17 17.44 7.00
C ALA A 56 8.99 16.71 6.32
N ALA A 57 9.18 16.26 5.07
CA ALA A 57 8.19 15.46 4.36
C ALA A 57 7.86 14.13 5.07
N VAL A 58 8.88 13.39 5.52
CA VAL A 58 8.68 12.15 6.29
C VAL A 58 7.97 12.43 7.62
N ALA A 59 8.31 13.53 8.31
CA ALA A 59 7.65 13.92 9.54
C ALA A 59 6.17 14.28 9.33
N GLU A 60 5.83 14.90 8.20
CA GLU A 60 4.45 15.20 7.80
C GLU A 60 3.63 13.94 7.50
N TRP A 61 4.23 12.97 6.82
CA TRP A 61 3.61 11.67 6.54
C TRP A 61 3.35 10.84 7.80
N GLY A 62 4.22 10.96 8.80
CA GLY A 62 4.11 10.26 10.08
C GLY A 62 4.80 8.90 10.10
N PRO A 63 4.49 8.05 11.08
CA PRO A 63 5.24 6.80 11.30
C PRO A 63 5.01 5.77 10.17
N PRO A 64 6.07 5.13 9.65
CA PRO A 64 5.95 4.15 8.57
C PRO A 64 5.12 2.90 8.97
N ASP A 65 5.03 2.59 10.26
CA ASP A 65 4.19 1.50 10.78
C ASP A 65 2.70 1.81 10.65
N GLU A 66 2.30 3.05 10.90
CA GLU A 66 0.91 3.49 10.79
C GLU A 66 0.48 3.54 9.31
N ILE A 67 1.36 4.05 8.45
CA ILE A 67 1.12 4.05 7.00
C ILE A 67 1.03 2.61 6.46
N ALA A 68 1.90 1.70 6.89
CA ALA A 68 1.81 0.29 6.53
C ALA A 68 0.46 -0.31 6.96
N ALA A 69 0.03 -0.05 8.19
CA ALA A 69 -1.22 -0.56 8.73
C ALA A 69 -2.43 -0.07 7.93
N ALA A 70 -2.47 1.21 7.55
CA ALA A 70 -3.54 1.79 6.76
C ALA A 70 -3.66 1.14 5.36
N TYR A 71 -2.53 0.98 4.65
CA TYR A 71 -2.53 0.30 3.35
C TYR A 71 -2.85 -1.19 3.46
N ASN A 72 -2.42 -1.85 4.53
CA ASN A 72 -2.73 -3.25 4.79
C ASN A 72 -4.22 -3.46 5.05
N ASP A 73 -4.86 -2.61 5.85
CA ASP A 73 -6.31 -2.66 6.10
C ASP A 73 -7.09 -2.53 4.78
N ALA A 74 -6.75 -1.53 3.96
CA ALA A 74 -7.36 -1.36 2.64
C ALA A 74 -7.17 -2.59 1.73
N THR A 75 -5.97 -3.18 1.75
CA THR A 75 -5.63 -4.39 0.98
C THR A 75 -6.46 -5.60 1.43
N LEU A 76 -6.60 -5.80 2.74
CA LEU A 76 -7.35 -6.90 3.32
C LEU A 76 -8.85 -6.76 3.02
N ARG A 77 -9.43 -5.55 3.16
CA ARG A 77 -10.84 -5.29 2.82
C ARG A 77 -11.16 -5.59 1.37
N LEU A 78 -10.31 -5.13 0.43
CA LEU A 78 -10.48 -5.40 -0.99
C LEU A 78 -10.40 -6.91 -1.30
N SER A 79 -9.50 -7.63 -0.62
CA SER A 79 -9.34 -9.07 -0.80
C SER A 79 -10.52 -9.85 -0.21
N ALA A 80 -11.01 -9.45 0.96
CA ALA A 80 -12.17 -10.04 1.61
C ALA A 80 -13.44 -9.87 0.77
N GLY A 81 -13.65 -8.72 0.14
CA GLY A 81 -14.77 -8.49 -0.77
C GLY A 81 -14.75 -9.42 -1.99
N ARG A 82 -13.57 -9.61 -2.62
CA ARG A 82 -13.39 -10.55 -3.74
C ARG A 82 -13.68 -11.99 -3.34
N LEU A 83 -13.13 -12.43 -2.20
CA LEU A 83 -13.36 -13.78 -1.69
C LEU A 83 -14.85 -14.01 -1.36
N SER A 84 -15.49 -13.02 -0.76
CA SER A 84 -16.92 -13.09 -0.42
C SER A 84 -17.78 -13.22 -1.68
N LEU A 85 -17.51 -12.45 -2.73
CA LEU A 85 -18.21 -12.55 -4.02
C LEU A 85 -18.03 -13.93 -4.66
N LEU A 86 -16.82 -14.49 -4.63
CA LEU A 86 -16.54 -15.83 -5.13
C LEU A 86 -17.29 -16.90 -4.33
N ALA A 87 -17.29 -16.80 -3.00
CA ALA A 87 -17.99 -17.75 -2.14
C ALA A 87 -19.51 -17.72 -2.37
N VAL A 88 -20.10 -16.51 -2.45
CA VAL A 88 -21.53 -16.33 -2.72
C VAL A 88 -21.92 -16.84 -4.12
N GLY A 89 -21.05 -16.72 -5.12
CA GLY A 89 -21.31 -17.23 -6.47
C GLY A 89 -21.09 -18.75 -6.60
N ALA A 90 -20.05 -19.30 -5.97
CA ALA A 90 -19.67 -20.70 -6.11
C ALA A 90 -20.62 -21.65 -5.37
N LEU A 91 -21.11 -21.28 -4.18
CA LEU A 91 -22.00 -22.14 -3.39
C LEU A 91 -23.28 -22.53 -4.14
N PRO A 92 -24.05 -21.59 -4.73
CA PRO A 92 -25.23 -21.91 -5.51
C PRO A 92 -24.92 -22.78 -6.72
N LEU A 93 -23.81 -22.51 -7.42
CA LEU A 93 -23.39 -23.30 -8.59
C LEU A 93 -23.07 -24.74 -8.20
N LEU A 94 -22.37 -24.95 -7.08
CA LEU A 94 -22.10 -26.28 -6.55
C LEU A 94 -23.39 -27.00 -6.12
N ALA A 95 -24.32 -26.29 -5.47
CA ALA A 95 -25.60 -26.86 -5.07
C ALA A 95 -26.44 -27.29 -6.28
N VAL A 96 -26.50 -26.47 -7.33
CA VAL A 96 -27.16 -26.82 -8.60
C VAL A 96 -26.48 -28.01 -9.27
N GLY A 97 -25.14 -28.01 -9.36
CA GLY A 97 -24.39 -29.13 -9.93
C GLY A 97 -24.64 -30.45 -9.21
N TYR A 98 -24.69 -30.42 -7.88
CA TYR A 98 -25.03 -31.59 -7.06
C TYR A 98 -26.47 -32.06 -7.30
N ALA A 99 -27.44 -31.14 -7.32
CA ALA A 99 -28.84 -31.47 -7.57
C ALA A 99 -29.04 -32.10 -8.96
N VAL A 100 -28.36 -31.59 -9.99
CA VAL A 100 -28.38 -32.15 -11.35
C VAL A 100 -27.75 -33.54 -11.39
N ALA A 101 -26.66 -33.79 -10.65
CA ALA A 101 -26.01 -35.09 -10.62
C ALA A 101 -26.83 -36.20 -9.93
N LEU A 102 -27.87 -35.83 -9.17
CA LEU A 102 -28.79 -36.75 -8.51
C LEU A 102 -30.07 -37.04 -9.32
N LEU A 103 -30.27 -36.36 -10.46
CA LEU A 103 -31.38 -36.58 -11.40
C LEU A 103 -30.95 -37.55 -12.51
#